data_AF-A0AAV6WB42-F1
#
_entry.id   AF-A0AAV6WB42-F1
#
_cell.length_a   1.000
_cell.length_b   1.000
_cell.length_c   1.000
_cell.angle_alpha   90.00
_cell.angle_beta   90.00
_cell.angle_gamma   90.00
#
_symmetry.space_group_name_H-M   'P 1'
#
loop_
_entity.id
_entity.type
_entity.pdbx_description
1 polymer ?
#
loop_
_entity_poly.entity_id
_entity_poly.type
_entity_poly.pdbx_seq_one_letter_code
_entity_poly.pdbx_strand_id
1 'polypeptide(L)'
;MRKFDYHFASKHKYAKFVTHLFNIRQKADECLQSFVDHFNDETLDVQGLTNEIKINLMINALSIGPFADALIRDHLFDMEKLMVMAQKYIYVEEMDELKREERRIKSN
;
A
#
# COMPACT_ATOMS: atom_id res chain seq x y z
N MET A 1 19.23 -34.44 27.01
CA MET A 1 19.59 -33.70 25.79
C MET A 1 18.31 -33.50 24.97
N ARG A 2 18.10 -32.28 24.45
CA ARG A 2 16.99 -31.84 23.56
C ARG A 2 16.80 -32.80 22.37
N LYS A 3 15.64 -32.94 21.72
CA LYS A 3 15.02 -31.93 20.83
C LYS A 3 13.62 -32.41 20.38
N PHE A 4 12.60 -31.60 20.62
CA PHE A 4 11.89 -30.71 19.67
C PHE A 4 10.64 -31.37 19.04
N ASP A 5 9.51 -31.07 19.67
CA ASP A 5 8.21 -30.90 19.01
C ASP A 5 8.30 -29.83 17.90
N TYR A 6 7.33 -29.88 16.98
CA TYR A 6 7.00 -28.96 15.86
C TYR A 6 7.29 -29.52 14.45
N HIS A 7 6.42 -29.44 13.44
CA HIS A 7 5.23 -28.59 13.20
C HIS A 7 4.18 -29.37 12.38
N PHE A 8 2.90 -29.30 12.79
CA PHE A 8 1.79 -29.51 11.87
C PHE A 8 1.55 -28.18 11.14
N ALA A 9 2.15 -27.99 9.96
CA ALA A 9 1.83 -26.86 9.08
C ALA A 9 0.53 -27.16 8.33
N SER A 10 -0.60 -27.10 9.03
CA SER A 10 -1.90 -27.04 8.36
C SER A 10 -1.98 -25.71 7.61
N LYS A 11 -1.82 -25.75 6.28
CA LYS A 11 -2.19 -24.66 5.34
C LYS A 11 -3.71 -24.46 5.30
N HIS A 12 -4.34 -24.26 6.45
CA HIS A 12 -5.62 -23.57 6.48
C HIS A 12 -5.28 -22.09 6.52
N LYS A 13 -5.41 -21.44 5.35
CA LYS A 13 -5.48 -19.98 5.30
C LYS A 13 -6.74 -19.59 6.08
N TYR A 14 -6.60 -19.42 7.39
CA TYR A 14 -7.63 -18.77 8.19
C TYR A 14 -7.88 -17.40 7.56
N ALA A 15 -9.15 -17.08 7.31
CA ALA A 15 -9.52 -15.78 6.78
C ALA A 15 -8.89 -14.68 7.65
N LYS A 16 -8.10 -13.80 7.02
CA LYS A 16 -7.53 -12.66 7.72
C LYS A 16 -8.69 -11.71 8.06
N PHE A 17 -8.76 -11.28 9.31
CA PHE A 17 -9.72 -10.25 9.71
C PHE A 17 -9.20 -8.86 9.33
N VAL A 18 -10.11 -7.89 9.20
CA VAL A 18 -9.79 -6.47 8.94
C VAL A 18 -8.75 -5.94 9.94
N THR A 19 -8.71 -6.46 11.17
CA THR A 19 -7.73 -6.11 12.20
C THR A 19 -6.27 -6.29 11.76
N HIS A 20 -6.00 -7.23 10.84
CA HIS A 20 -4.66 -7.44 10.27
C HIS A 20 -4.17 -6.24 9.46
N LEU A 21 -5.08 -5.55 8.76
CA LEU A 21 -4.76 -4.45 7.86
C LEU A 21 -4.32 -3.18 8.60
N PHE A 22 -4.64 -3.03 9.89
CA PHE A 22 -4.25 -1.86 10.68
C PHE A 22 -2.75 -1.71 10.86
N ASN A 23 -1.97 -2.77 10.66
CA ASN A 23 -0.51 -2.76 10.76
C ASN A 23 0.19 -2.41 9.45
N ILE A 24 -0.54 -2.34 8.33
CA ILE A 24 0.05 -2.02 7.03
C ILE A 24 0.37 -0.53 7.00
N ARG A 25 1.61 -0.20 6.65
CA ARG A 25 2.08 1.17 6.46
C ARG A 25 2.97 1.21 5.23
N GLN A 26 2.86 2.28 4.45
CA GLN A 26 3.85 2.63 3.45
C GLN A 26 5.18 2.92 4.14
N LYS A 27 6.24 2.23 3.72
CA LYS A 27 7.58 2.43 4.29
C LYS A 27 8.22 3.68 3.71
N ALA A 28 9.20 4.24 4.42
CA ALA A 28 9.88 5.46 4.01
C ALA A 28 10.67 5.32 2.70
N ASP A 29 11.07 4.09 2.36
CA ASP A 29 11.83 3.71 1.16
C ASP A 29 10.95 3.02 0.10
N GLU A 30 9.63 2.96 0.31
CA GLU A 30 8.68 2.29 -0.57
C GLU A 30 7.94 3.31 -1.46
N CYS A 31 8.13 3.20 -2.78
CA CYS A 31 7.40 4.04 -3.72
C CYS A 31 5.90 3.73 -3.71
N LEU A 32 5.10 4.66 -4.24
CA LEU A 32 3.64 4.54 -4.20
C LEU A 32 3.14 3.29 -4.94
N GLN A 33 3.76 2.91 -6.06
CA GLN A 33 3.39 1.71 -6.82
C GLN A 33 3.58 0.44 -5.97
N SER A 34 4.77 0.26 -5.39
CA SER A 34 5.06 -0.91 -4.55
C SER A 34 4.14 -0.99 -3.34
N PHE A 35 3.83 0.15 -2.72
CA PHE A 35 2.87 0.22 -1.63
C PHE A 35 1.46 -0.20 -2.07
N VAL A 36 0.97 0.30 -3.20
CA VAL A 36 -0.37 -0.03 -3.73
C VAL A 36 -0.48 -1.52 -4.04
N ASP A 37 0.56 -2.12 -4.64
CA ASP A 37 0.60 -3.55 -4.94
C ASP A 37 0.58 -4.40 -3.65
N HIS A 38 1.48 -4.08 -2.71
CA HIS A 38 1.54 -4.75 -1.40
C HIS A 38 0.23 -4.60 -0.61
N PHE A 39 -0.38 -3.41 -0.59
CA PHE A 39 -1.66 -3.18 0.06
C PHE A 39 -2.77 -4.00 -0.60
N ASN A 40 -2.81 -4.05 -1.92
CA ASN A 40 -3.80 -4.86 -2.64
C ASN A 40 -3.66 -6.35 -2.31
N ASP A 41 -2.44 -6.88 -2.34
CA ASP A 41 -2.14 -8.28 -2.00
C ASP A 41 -2.61 -8.65 -0.59
N GLU A 42 -2.36 -7.79 0.41
CA GLU A 42 -2.80 -8.03 1.78
C GLU A 42 -4.33 -7.97 1.95
N THR A 43 -5.05 -7.27 1.05
CA THR A 43 -6.51 -7.14 1.10
C THR A 43 -7.28 -8.27 0.42
N LEU A 44 -6.65 -9.06 -0.47
CA LEU A 44 -7.35 -10.05 -1.33
C LEU A 44 -8.13 -11.11 -0.55
N ASP A 45 -7.60 -11.57 0.58
CA ASP A 45 -8.14 -12.70 1.36
C ASP A 45 -8.81 -12.25 2.68
N VAL A 46 -9.22 -10.96 2.79
CA VAL A 46 -9.83 -10.40 4.00
C VAL A 46 -11.34 -10.45 3.97
N GLN A 47 -11.93 -11.19 4.92
CA GLN A 47 -13.39 -11.27 5.04
C GLN A 47 -14.00 -9.99 5.63
N GLY A 48 -15.15 -9.57 5.10
CA GLY A 48 -15.89 -8.41 5.58
C GLY A 48 -15.30 -7.05 5.20
N LEU A 49 -14.31 -7.02 4.31
CA LEU A 49 -13.71 -5.78 3.82
C LEU A 49 -14.65 -5.08 2.83
N THR A 50 -15.24 -3.96 3.25
CA THR A 50 -16.01 -3.09 2.35
C THR A 50 -15.09 -2.10 1.64
N ASN A 51 -15.55 -1.53 0.51
CA ASN A 51 -14.83 -0.48 -0.20
C ASN A 51 -14.51 0.72 0.72
N GLU A 52 -15.47 1.14 1.53
CA GLU A 52 -15.29 2.24 2.49
C GLU A 52 -14.19 1.92 3.51
N ILE A 53 -14.17 0.70 4.07
CA ILE A 53 -13.11 0.28 5.01
C ILE A 53 -11.76 0.23 4.28
N LYS A 54 -11.71 -0.28 3.04
CA LYS A 54 -10.48 -0.36 2.25
C LYS A 54 -9.90 1.02 1.96
N ILE A 55 -10.73 1.98 1.55
CA ILE A 55 -10.32 3.38 1.32
C ILE A 55 -9.73 3.97 2.59
N ASN A 56 -10.44 3.88 3.72
CA ASN A 56 -9.99 4.42 5.00
C ASN A 56 -8.67 3.79 5.46
N LEU A 57 -8.52 2.47 5.33
CA LEU A 57 -7.27 1.80 5.69
C LEU A 57 -6.11 2.23 4.81
N MET A 58 -6.33 2.41 3.50
CA MET A 58 -5.29 2.89 2.58
C MET A 58 -4.83 4.30 2.94
N ILE A 59 -5.78 5.21 3.19
CA ILE A 59 -5.46 6.60 3.59
C ILE A 59 -4.64 6.61 4.89
N ASN A 60 -5.03 5.81 5.89
CA ASN A 60 -4.30 5.72 7.16
C ASN A 60 -2.95 5.00 7.03
N ALA A 61 -2.78 4.16 6.01
CA ALA A 61 -1.55 3.41 5.78
C ALA A 61 -0.50 4.21 5.00
N LEU A 62 -0.91 5.25 4.26
CA LEU A 62 -0.01 6.07 3.46
C LEU A 62 0.98 6.86 4.32
N SER A 63 2.18 7.02 3.78
CA SER A 63 3.14 7.99 4.30
C SER A 63 2.69 9.41 3.95
N ILE A 64 3.11 10.40 4.74
CA ILE A 64 2.82 11.81 4.46
C ILE A 64 3.45 12.18 3.12
N GLY A 65 2.66 12.76 2.22
CA GLY A 65 3.14 13.16 0.91
C GLY A 65 2.03 13.62 -0.04
N PRO A 66 2.38 13.98 -1.29
CA PRO A 66 1.47 14.64 -2.22
C PRO A 66 0.17 13.85 -2.51
N PHE A 67 0.27 12.52 -2.54
CA PHE A 67 -0.88 11.65 -2.74
C PHE A 67 -1.80 11.62 -1.51
N ALA A 68 -1.25 11.39 -0.31
CA ALA A 68 -2.00 11.44 0.94
C ALA A 68 -2.68 12.81 1.13
N ASP A 69 -1.98 13.90 0.86
CA ASP A 69 -2.53 15.26 0.95
C ASP A 69 -3.69 15.47 -0.04
N ALA A 70 -3.60 14.89 -1.24
CA ALA A 70 -4.68 14.96 -2.22
C ALA A 70 -5.91 14.17 -1.78
N LEU A 71 -5.70 13.01 -1.16
CA LEU A 71 -6.77 12.20 -0.59
C LEU A 71 -7.40 12.83 0.65
N ILE A 72 -6.69 13.64 1.42
CA ILE A 72 -7.29 14.32 2.59
C ILE A 72 -8.14 15.51 2.14
N ARG A 73 -7.71 16.23 1.09
CA ARG A 73 -8.41 17.42 0.58
C ARG A 73 -9.70 17.12 -0.14
N ASP A 74 -9.73 16.01 -0.86
CA ASP A 74 -10.94 15.56 -1.52
C ASP A 74 -11.72 14.70 -0.51
N HIS A 75 -13.02 14.91 -0.37
CA HIS A 75 -13.82 14.26 0.68
C HIS A 75 -14.72 13.14 0.13
N LEU A 76 -14.74 12.98 -1.20
CA LEU A 76 -15.59 12.03 -1.90
C LEU A 76 -14.73 11.10 -2.74
N PHE A 77 -14.50 9.88 -2.24
CA PHE A 77 -13.84 8.82 -2.99
C PHE A 77 -14.71 7.58 -3.02
N ASP A 78 -14.92 7.07 -4.22
CA ASP A 78 -15.12 5.65 -4.42
C ASP A 78 -13.77 4.99 -4.76
N MET A 79 -13.77 3.66 -4.83
CA MET A 79 -12.57 2.91 -5.17
C MET A 79 -12.04 3.24 -6.56
N GLU A 80 -12.92 3.57 -7.52
CA GLU A 80 -12.51 3.88 -8.89
C GLU A 80 -11.68 5.17 -8.93
N LYS A 81 -12.21 6.25 -8.35
CA LYS A 81 -11.53 7.53 -8.24
C LYS A 81 -10.23 7.42 -7.46
N LEU A 82 -10.21 6.64 -6.38
CA LEU A 82 -9.00 6.37 -5.61
C LEU A 82 -7.90 5.75 -6.49
N MET A 83 -8.25 4.73 -7.29
CA MET A 83 -7.29 4.06 -8.17
C MET A 83 -6.80 4.95 -9.31
N VAL A 84 -7.68 5.78 -9.88
CA VAL A 84 -7.30 6.78 -10.89
C VAL A 84 -6.30 7.79 -10.32
N MET A 85 -6.55 8.27 -9.10
CA MET A 85 -5.61 9.16 -8.41
C MET A 85 -4.30 8.44 -8.12
N ALA A 86 -4.33 7.20 -7.63
CA ALA A 86 -3.11 6.43 -7.38
C ALA A 86 -2.23 6.33 -8.64
N GLN A 87 -2.80 5.93 -9.78
CA GLN A 87 -2.09 5.85 -11.05
C GLN A 87 -1.47 7.19 -11.48
N LYS A 88 -2.22 8.29 -11.33
CA LYS A 88 -1.71 9.62 -11.63
C LYS A 88 -0.49 9.97 -10.78
N TYR A 89 -0.55 9.71 -9.47
CA TYR A 89 0.54 10.06 -8.56
C TYR A 89 1.75 9.12 -8.68
N ILE A 90 1.53 7.85 -9.04
CA ILE A 90 2.60 6.91 -9.41
C ILE A 90 3.36 7.45 -10.60
N TYR A 91 2.66 7.83 -11.67
CA TYR A 91 3.30 8.42 -12.85
C TYR A 91 4.10 9.69 -12.52
N VAL A 92 3.56 10.56 -11.66
CA VAL A 92 4.29 11.77 -11.21
C VAL A 92 5.58 11.40 -10.47
N GLU A 93 5.51 10.45 -9.54
CA GLU A 93 6.68 9.98 -8.79
C GLU A 93 7.75 9.38 -9.71
N GLU A 94 7.36 8.52 -10.65
CA GLU A 94 8.25 7.92 -11.64
C GLU A 94 8.93 8.97 -12.52
N MET A 95 8.18 9.96 -13.03
CA MET A 95 8.75 11.03 -13.85
C MET A 95 9.73 11.91 -13.07
N ASP A 96 9.46 12.16 -11.79
CA ASP A 96 10.37 12.92 -10.95
C ASP A 96 11.66 12.15 -10.66
N GLU A 97 11.58 10.83 -10.49
CA GLU A 97 12.76 9.98 -10.31
C GLU A 97 13.62 9.91 -11.57
N LEU A 98 13.02 9.75 -12.75
CA LEU A 98 13.74 9.80 -14.02
C LEU A 98 14.49 11.12 -14.21
N LYS A 99 13.84 12.25 -13.89
CA LYS A 99 14.49 13.57 -13.94
C LYS A 99 15.62 13.71 -12.93
N ARG A 100 15.52 13.09 -11.75
CA ARG A 100 16.61 13.09 -10.76
C ARG A 100 17.79 12.30 -11.30
N GLU A 101 17.56 11.14 -11.89
CA GLU A 101 18.61 10.30 -12.44
C GLU A 101 19.33 10.97 -13.62
N GLU A 102 18.59 11.61 -14.54
CA GLU A 102 19.21 12.38 -15.63
C GLU A 102 20.13 13.49 -15.12
N ARG A 103 19.76 14.17 -14.02
CA ARG A 103 20.60 15.21 -13.41
C ARG A 103 21.85 14.61 -12.77
N ARG A 104 21.78 13.42 -12.17
CA ARG A 104 22.94 12.71 -11.60
C ARG A 104 23.92 12.32 -12.69
N ILE A 105 23.42 11.77 -13.81
CA ILE A 105 24.25 11.38 -14.95
C ILE A 105 24.96 12.59 -15.57
N LYS A 106 24.26 13.73 -15.72
CA LYS A 106 24.84 14.97 -16.29
C LYS A 106 25.85 15.66 -15.37
N SER A 107 25.85 15.34 -14.07
CA SER A 107 26.72 15.95 -13.06
C SER A 107 27.97 15.11 -12.75
N ASN A 108 28.09 13.92 -13.33
CA ASN A 108 29.26 13.02 -13.24
C ASN A 108 30.11 13.11 -14.51
#